data_AF-A0A7R8XGE9-F1
#
_entry.id   AF-A0A7R8XGE9-F1
#
_cell.length_a   1.000
_cell.length_b   1.000
_cell.length_c   1.000
_cell.angle_alpha   90.00
_cell.angle_beta   90.00
_cell.angle_gamma   90.00
#
_symmetry.space_group_name_H-M   'P 1'
#
loop_
_entity.id
_entity.type
_entity.pdbx_description
1 polymer ?
#
loop_
_entity_poly.entity_id
_entity_poly.type
_entity_poly.pdbx_seq_one_letter_code
_entity_poly.pdbx_strand_id
1 'polypeptide(L)'
;MPGIHLALIQLQVGADKSANLKNAQAAIQKACSNGANLIALPEVFNSPFGNEYFDHYAENIPGESTEMLSEAAQQHGVYIIGGSIPERDGGKLYNTCTVFDDKGQLVAKHRKVHLFDVDIPGRMTFRESDSLNPGNSLTTFEMPNCKVGLGICYDVRFAEMAQLYAHQGCHLLVYPGAFSMTTGPAHWELLTRARALDNQIYVAMVAPARDEKATYVTYGHSLAADPWGKVLVSTQEKEDILYADINLDYLEEIRNQIPIRKQRRTDLYGLCIRLALIQLAVGANKSANLKSAQAAIQKACSNGVNLVALPEVFNSPYGNEYFSNYAENIHGESTKMLSEAARQHGVYIIGGSIPERDGGKLFNTCTVFDDKGQLVAKHRKVHLFDIDVPGKITFKESDTLSPGSSLTTFDMPNCKVGLGICYDVRFAEMAQLYAHQGCHLLVYPGAFNMTTGPVHWELLARARALDNQIYVALVSPARDEKATYVAYGHSLAVDPWGKILASTQEKEDILYADINVDYLEEVRSQIPIRKQRRTDLYGLWTSGADGRI
;
A
#
# COMPACT_ATOMS: atom_id res chain seq x y z
N MET A 1 5.84 -17.15 -24.31
CA MET A 1 6.41 -17.20 -22.94
C MET A 1 5.73 -18.34 -22.21
N PRO A 2 6.37 -19.05 -21.26
CA PRO A 2 5.70 -20.16 -20.61
C PRO A 2 4.44 -19.65 -19.89
N GLY A 3 3.29 -20.25 -20.19
CA GLY A 3 2.03 -19.96 -19.51
C GLY A 3 2.07 -20.42 -18.05
N ILE A 4 1.13 -19.95 -17.23
CA ILE A 4 1.03 -20.40 -15.84
C ILE A 4 0.14 -21.64 -15.84
N HIS A 5 0.72 -22.77 -15.43
CA HIS A 5 0.02 -24.02 -15.23
C HIS A 5 -0.15 -24.24 -13.73
N LEU A 6 -1.35 -23.93 -13.23
CA LEU A 6 -1.71 -23.94 -11.82
C LEU A 6 -2.20 -25.33 -11.41
N ALA A 7 -1.64 -25.90 -10.34
CA ALA A 7 -2.18 -27.07 -9.66
C ALA A 7 -2.77 -26.70 -8.30
N LEU A 8 -4.02 -27.08 -8.04
CA LEU A 8 -4.66 -27.01 -6.73
C LEU A 8 -4.70 -28.41 -6.13
N ILE A 9 -3.99 -28.61 -5.02
CA ILE A 9 -3.91 -29.89 -4.33
C ILE A 9 -5.01 -29.94 -3.28
N GLN A 10 -6.07 -30.70 -3.54
CA GLN A 10 -7.11 -30.98 -2.55
C GLN A 10 -6.67 -32.16 -1.68
N LEU A 11 -5.99 -31.87 -0.58
CA LEU A 11 -5.33 -32.86 0.26
C LEU A 11 -6.28 -33.47 1.31
N GLN A 12 -6.19 -34.78 1.56
CA GLN A 12 -6.78 -35.37 2.77
C GLN A 12 -5.92 -35.00 3.98
N VAL A 13 -6.52 -34.35 4.98
CA VAL A 13 -5.82 -33.88 6.18
C VAL A 13 -6.28 -34.68 7.41
N GLY A 14 -5.34 -35.20 8.18
CA GLY A 14 -5.58 -35.94 9.42
C GLY A 14 -4.81 -35.37 10.62
N ALA A 15 -4.85 -36.10 11.75
CA ALA A 15 -4.18 -35.69 12.99
C ALA A 15 -2.65 -35.92 13.00
N ASP A 16 -2.12 -36.76 12.10
CA ASP A 16 -0.69 -37.01 12.00
C ASP A 16 -0.04 -35.99 11.05
N LYS A 17 0.67 -35.01 11.64
CA LYS A 17 1.37 -33.96 10.88
C LYS A 17 2.39 -34.55 9.91
N SER A 18 3.21 -35.50 10.34
CA SER A 18 4.24 -36.11 9.48
C SER A 18 3.61 -36.82 8.28
N ALA A 19 2.47 -37.48 8.48
CA ALA A 19 1.70 -38.07 7.39
C ALA A 19 1.15 -37.01 6.42
N ASN A 20 0.59 -35.91 6.94
CA ASN A 20 0.09 -34.80 6.12
C ASN A 20 1.21 -34.20 5.26
N LEU A 21 2.39 -33.94 5.85
CA LEU A 21 3.54 -33.38 5.13
C LEU A 21 4.05 -34.32 4.04
N LYS A 22 4.13 -35.62 4.32
CA LYS A 22 4.53 -36.63 3.33
C LYS A 22 3.54 -36.73 2.17
N ASN A 23 2.24 -36.66 2.46
CA ASN A 23 1.19 -36.68 1.44
C ASN A 23 1.24 -35.41 0.58
N ALA A 24 1.44 -34.24 1.20
CA ALA A 24 1.63 -32.98 0.49
C ALA A 24 2.85 -33.03 -0.44
N GLN A 25 4.00 -33.52 0.05
CA GLN A 25 5.21 -33.67 -0.77
C GLN A 25 4.98 -34.58 -1.98
N ALA A 26 4.32 -35.74 -1.79
CA ALA A 26 4.00 -36.65 -2.87
C ALA A 26 3.03 -36.03 -3.91
N ALA A 27 2.04 -35.25 -3.44
CA ALA A 27 1.12 -34.55 -4.31
C ALA A 27 1.80 -33.41 -5.09
N ILE A 28 2.71 -32.65 -4.46
CA ILE A 28 3.56 -31.65 -5.13
C ILE A 28 4.38 -32.31 -6.23
N GLN A 29 5.08 -33.41 -5.93
CA GLN A 29 5.87 -34.14 -6.92
C GLN A 29 5.01 -34.59 -8.12
N LYS A 30 3.79 -35.07 -7.85
CA LYS A 30 2.83 -35.46 -8.90
C LYS A 30 2.39 -34.26 -9.73
N ALA A 31 2.11 -33.11 -9.11
CA ALA A 31 1.76 -31.87 -9.81
C ALA A 31 2.90 -31.39 -10.72
N CYS A 32 4.14 -31.37 -10.23
CA CYS A 32 5.32 -31.04 -11.02
C CYS A 32 5.51 -31.99 -12.20
N SER A 33 5.28 -33.30 -11.99
CA SER A 33 5.38 -34.31 -13.06
C SER A 33 4.32 -34.12 -14.16
N ASN A 34 3.23 -33.40 -13.87
CA ASN A 34 2.21 -33.00 -14.84
C ASN A 34 2.43 -31.58 -15.39
N GLY A 35 3.60 -30.97 -15.13
CA GLY A 35 4.01 -29.70 -15.72
C GLY A 35 3.53 -28.45 -14.96
N ALA A 36 3.01 -28.59 -13.74
CA ALA A 36 2.61 -27.44 -12.94
C ALA A 36 3.82 -26.58 -12.58
N ASN A 37 3.69 -25.26 -12.72
CA ASN A 37 4.72 -24.28 -12.35
C ASN A 37 4.28 -23.34 -11.20
N LEU A 38 3.00 -23.38 -10.86
CA LEU A 38 2.44 -22.81 -9.64
C LEU A 38 1.58 -23.86 -8.95
N ILE A 39 1.85 -24.14 -7.67
CA ILE A 39 1.14 -25.15 -6.89
C ILE A 39 0.53 -24.47 -5.67
N ALA A 40 -0.73 -24.78 -5.34
CA ALA A 40 -1.39 -24.31 -4.13
C ALA A 40 -1.90 -25.47 -3.29
N LEU A 41 -1.58 -25.43 -2.00
CA LEU A 41 -2.08 -26.34 -0.96
C LEU A 41 -3.29 -25.73 -0.23
N PRO A 42 -4.08 -26.51 0.53
CA PRO A 42 -5.28 -26.02 1.18
C PRO A 42 -5.00 -25.33 2.53
N GLU A 43 -6.02 -24.66 3.07
CA GLU A 43 -5.96 -24.07 4.42
C GLU A 43 -5.69 -25.15 5.47
N VAL A 44 -4.76 -24.86 6.40
CA VAL A 44 -4.36 -25.72 7.52
C VAL A 44 -4.02 -27.15 7.03
N PHE A 45 -3.19 -27.26 5.99
CA PHE A 45 -2.90 -28.56 5.35
C PHE A 45 -2.10 -29.51 6.24
N ASN A 46 -1.42 -29.00 7.26
CA ASN A 46 -0.51 -29.76 8.10
C ASN A 46 -1.17 -30.36 9.36
N SER A 47 -2.42 -29.99 9.67
CA SER A 47 -3.09 -30.41 10.92
C SER A 47 -4.62 -30.34 10.83
N PRO A 48 -5.38 -30.96 11.77
CA PRO A 48 -6.82 -30.76 11.85
C PRO A 48 -7.20 -29.29 12.07
N PHE A 49 -8.33 -28.86 11.49
CA PHE A 49 -8.87 -27.51 11.67
C PHE A 49 -9.74 -27.41 12.93
N GLY A 50 -9.34 -26.58 13.90
CA GLY A 50 -10.11 -26.36 15.13
C GLY A 50 -9.30 -25.62 16.20
N ASN A 51 -10.00 -24.86 17.04
CA ASN A 51 -9.38 -24.05 18.11
C ASN A 51 -8.54 -24.89 19.08
N GLU A 52 -9.00 -26.11 19.38
CA GLU A 52 -8.29 -27.07 20.23
C GLU A 52 -6.97 -27.59 19.63
N TYR A 53 -6.78 -27.46 18.32
CA TYR A 53 -5.62 -27.97 17.60
C TYR A 53 -4.58 -26.89 17.31
N PHE A 54 -4.99 -25.65 17.06
CA PHE A 54 -4.08 -24.62 16.53
C PHE A 54 -2.82 -24.43 17.37
N ASP A 55 -2.94 -24.30 18.70
CA ASP A 55 -1.78 -24.11 19.59
C ASP A 55 -0.84 -25.32 19.59
N HIS A 56 -1.41 -26.54 19.57
CA HIS A 56 -0.65 -27.78 19.61
C HIS A 56 0.15 -28.01 18.33
N TYR A 57 -0.43 -27.69 17.17
CA TYR A 57 0.20 -27.91 15.87
C TYR A 57 1.01 -26.70 15.38
N ALA A 58 0.96 -25.56 16.07
CA ALA A 58 1.63 -24.34 15.64
C ALA A 58 3.14 -24.46 15.53
N GLU A 59 3.68 -23.85 14.47
CA GLU A 59 5.11 -23.79 14.19
C GLU A 59 5.59 -22.35 14.17
N ASN A 60 6.84 -22.11 14.55
CA ASN A 60 7.51 -20.88 14.11
C ASN A 60 7.75 -20.98 12.59
N ILE A 61 7.92 -19.83 11.93
CA ILE A 61 8.33 -19.79 10.52
C ILE A 61 9.72 -19.15 10.48
N PRO A 62 10.78 -19.87 10.07
CA PRO A 62 10.78 -21.24 9.53
C PRO A 62 10.54 -22.33 10.60
N GLY A 63 10.04 -23.48 10.12
CA GLY A 63 9.72 -24.71 10.85
C GLY A 63 9.43 -25.89 9.89
N GLU A 64 9.20 -27.09 10.42
CA GLU A 64 9.09 -28.38 9.69
C GLU A 64 8.23 -28.29 8.41
N SER A 65 7.03 -27.71 8.51
CA SER A 65 6.11 -27.59 7.38
C SER A 65 6.67 -26.66 6.29
N THR A 66 7.22 -25.52 6.70
CA THR A 66 7.76 -24.51 5.77
C THR A 66 9.11 -24.91 5.17
N GLU A 67 9.92 -25.68 5.89
CA GLU A 67 11.18 -26.22 5.37
C GLU A 67 10.90 -27.26 4.29
N MET A 68 9.95 -28.18 4.51
CA MET A 68 9.50 -29.13 3.48
C MET A 68 9.01 -28.42 2.21
N LEU A 69 8.24 -27.34 2.35
CA LEU A 69 7.75 -26.56 1.20
C LEU A 69 8.89 -25.84 0.46
N SER A 70 9.84 -25.25 1.20
CA SER A 70 11.03 -24.61 0.64
C SER A 70 11.88 -25.59 -0.17
N GLU A 71 12.16 -26.76 0.41
CA GLU A 71 12.93 -27.83 -0.24
C GLU A 71 12.22 -28.35 -1.49
N ALA A 72 10.91 -28.61 -1.42
CA ALA A 72 10.12 -29.08 -2.55
C ALA A 72 10.08 -28.05 -3.70
N ALA A 73 9.93 -26.76 -3.38
CA ALA A 73 9.93 -25.69 -4.37
C ALA A 73 11.28 -25.59 -5.10
N GLN A 74 12.38 -25.62 -4.34
CA GLN A 74 13.74 -25.62 -4.89
C GLN A 74 14.03 -26.89 -5.73
N GLN A 75 13.67 -28.07 -5.22
CA GLN A 75 13.94 -29.35 -5.87
C GLN A 75 13.25 -29.43 -7.24
N HIS A 76 12.04 -28.89 -7.35
CA HIS A 76 11.23 -28.98 -8.57
C HIS A 76 11.29 -27.73 -9.45
N GLY A 77 11.86 -26.61 -8.96
CA GLY A 77 11.94 -25.35 -9.71
C GLY A 77 10.56 -24.74 -9.97
N VAL A 78 9.68 -24.73 -8.95
CA VAL A 78 8.29 -24.26 -9.07
C VAL A 78 7.93 -23.31 -7.93
N TYR A 79 6.91 -22.48 -8.14
CA TYR A 79 6.33 -21.68 -7.06
C TYR A 79 5.33 -22.51 -6.26
N ILE A 80 5.40 -22.43 -4.93
CA ILE A 80 4.48 -23.14 -4.03
C ILE A 80 3.80 -22.15 -3.09
N ILE A 81 2.48 -22.03 -3.21
CA ILE A 81 1.59 -21.40 -2.23
C ILE A 81 1.26 -22.49 -1.19
N GLY A 82 1.91 -22.41 -0.04
CA GLY A 82 1.88 -23.38 1.06
C GLY A 82 0.57 -23.44 1.84
N GLY A 83 -0.57 -23.19 1.19
CA GLY A 83 -1.88 -23.27 1.81
C GLY A 83 -1.98 -22.38 3.03
N SER A 84 -2.22 -22.97 4.19
CA SER A 84 -1.82 -22.33 5.44
C SER A 84 -1.45 -23.33 6.53
N ILE A 85 -0.79 -22.83 7.58
CA ILE A 85 -0.50 -23.55 8.83
C ILE A 85 -0.80 -22.65 10.04
N PRO A 86 -1.02 -23.21 11.23
CA PRO A 86 -0.98 -22.44 12.46
C PRO A 86 0.46 -21.96 12.71
N GLU A 87 0.69 -20.65 12.73
CA GLU A 87 1.98 -20.03 13.00
C GLU A 87 2.01 -19.51 14.44
N ARG A 88 3.12 -19.74 15.14
CA ARG A 88 3.44 -19.08 16.41
C ARG A 88 4.43 -17.94 16.15
N ASP A 89 4.08 -16.74 16.61
CA ASP A 89 4.98 -15.58 16.55
C ASP A 89 4.68 -14.60 17.69
N GLY A 90 5.70 -14.18 18.44
CA GLY A 90 5.55 -13.19 19.51
C GLY A 90 4.54 -13.57 20.60
N GLY A 91 4.38 -14.86 20.89
CA GLY A 91 3.40 -15.37 21.86
C GLY A 91 1.94 -15.37 21.36
N LYS A 92 1.73 -15.08 20.08
CA LYS A 92 0.43 -15.12 19.40
C LYS A 92 0.39 -16.26 18.38
N LEU A 93 -0.83 -16.65 18.00
CA LEU A 93 -1.07 -17.65 16.98
C LEU A 93 -1.73 -17.00 15.76
N TYR A 94 -1.39 -17.47 14.56
CA TYR A 94 -1.93 -16.96 13.30
C TYR A 94 -2.28 -18.11 12.35
N ASN A 95 -3.24 -17.89 11.46
CA ASN A 95 -3.47 -18.76 10.30
C ASN A 95 -2.67 -18.19 9.13
N THR A 96 -1.58 -18.86 8.75
CA THR A 96 -0.53 -18.26 7.90
C THR A 96 -0.27 -19.06 6.64
N CYS A 97 -0.45 -18.40 5.49
CA CYS A 97 -0.04 -18.86 4.17
C CYS A 97 1.39 -18.39 3.88
N THR A 98 2.25 -19.28 3.41
CA THR A 98 3.62 -18.97 2.98
C THR A 98 3.76 -19.25 1.49
N VAL A 99 4.59 -18.49 0.78
CA VAL A 99 4.89 -18.72 -0.63
C VAL A 99 6.38 -18.84 -0.83
N PHE A 100 6.79 -19.92 -1.50
CA PHE A 100 8.16 -20.19 -1.88
C PHE A 100 8.33 -20.04 -3.39
N ASP A 101 9.40 -19.38 -3.83
CA ASP A 101 9.77 -19.28 -5.24
C ASP A 101 10.48 -20.55 -5.75
N ASP A 102 10.82 -20.55 -7.03
CA ASP A 102 11.51 -21.64 -7.73
C ASP A 102 12.93 -21.95 -7.19
N LYS A 103 13.44 -21.14 -6.26
CA LYS A 103 14.72 -21.36 -5.56
C LYS A 103 14.52 -21.78 -4.11
N GLY A 104 13.28 -21.95 -3.67
CA GLY A 104 12.92 -22.27 -2.29
C GLY A 104 12.94 -21.07 -1.35
N GLN A 105 13.03 -19.83 -1.84
CA GLN A 105 13.04 -18.64 -0.99
C GLN A 105 11.62 -18.24 -0.61
N LEU A 106 11.41 -17.88 0.66
CA LEU A 106 10.14 -17.32 1.12
C LEU A 106 9.92 -15.93 0.52
N VAL A 107 9.00 -15.81 -0.44
CA VAL A 107 8.72 -14.56 -1.16
C VAL A 107 7.44 -13.86 -0.69
N ALA A 108 6.56 -14.57 0.02
CA ALA A 108 5.42 -13.96 0.69
C ALA A 108 4.98 -14.74 1.93
N LYS A 109 4.45 -14.00 2.91
CA LYS A 109 3.82 -14.55 4.12
C LYS A 109 2.54 -13.78 4.40
N HIS A 110 1.40 -14.44 4.24
CA HIS A 110 0.08 -13.88 4.45
C HIS A 110 -0.56 -14.47 5.71
N ARG A 111 -0.84 -13.61 6.69
CA ARG A 111 -1.65 -13.96 7.86
C ARG A 111 -3.10 -13.62 7.55
N LYS A 112 -4.02 -14.57 7.75
CA LYS A 112 -5.46 -14.41 7.52
C LYS A 112 -5.95 -13.13 8.19
N VAL A 113 -6.53 -12.23 7.40
CA VAL A 113 -6.89 -10.89 7.88
C VAL A 113 -8.24 -10.94 8.59
N HIS A 114 -9.20 -11.67 8.02
CA HIS A 114 -10.54 -11.80 8.56
C HIS A 114 -10.73 -13.18 9.19
N LEU A 115 -10.71 -13.23 10.52
CA LEU A 115 -10.93 -14.46 11.28
C LEU A 115 -12.37 -14.97 11.11
N PHE A 116 -12.53 -16.29 11.07
CA PHE A 116 -13.80 -16.96 10.90
C PHE A 116 -14.61 -16.97 12.20
N ASP A 117 -15.26 -15.85 12.49
CA ASP A 117 -16.19 -15.70 13.61
C ASP A 117 -17.62 -15.68 13.09
N VAL A 118 -18.32 -16.81 13.22
CA VAL A 118 -19.69 -16.98 12.75
C VAL A 118 -20.56 -17.67 13.78
N ASP A 119 -21.82 -17.25 13.81
CA ASP A 119 -22.88 -17.92 14.54
C ASP A 119 -24.10 -18.07 13.61
N ILE A 120 -24.36 -19.30 13.16
CA ILE A 120 -25.50 -19.67 12.32
C ILE A 120 -26.42 -20.54 13.17
N PRO A 121 -27.51 -19.96 13.72
CA PRO A 121 -28.39 -20.65 14.66
C PRO A 121 -28.85 -22.03 14.18
N GLY A 122 -28.61 -23.04 15.01
CA GLY A 122 -28.99 -24.43 14.73
C GLY A 122 -28.18 -25.13 13.65
N ARG A 123 -27.10 -24.54 13.13
CA ARG A 123 -26.25 -25.14 12.09
C ARG A 123 -24.77 -25.18 12.46
N MET A 124 -24.18 -24.03 12.77
CA MET A 124 -22.76 -23.97 13.15
C MET A 124 -22.45 -22.70 13.92
N THR A 125 -21.54 -22.82 14.87
CA THR A 125 -20.92 -21.69 15.56
C THR A 125 -19.42 -21.96 15.60
N PHE A 126 -18.61 -21.00 15.18
CA PHE A 126 -17.15 -21.08 15.23
C PHE A 126 -16.58 -19.69 15.46
N ARG A 127 -15.59 -19.58 16.34
CA ARG A 127 -14.91 -18.33 16.68
C ARG A 127 -13.41 -18.56 16.60
N GLU A 128 -12.84 -18.38 15.41
CA GLU A 128 -11.39 -18.53 15.19
C GLU A 128 -10.59 -17.54 16.06
N SER A 129 -11.18 -16.38 16.39
CA SER A 129 -10.57 -15.37 17.28
C SER A 129 -10.40 -15.78 18.74
N ASP A 130 -11.03 -16.88 19.17
CA ASP A 130 -10.81 -17.42 20.52
C ASP A 130 -9.41 -18.06 20.65
N SER A 131 -8.71 -18.34 19.54
CA SER A 131 -7.39 -18.97 19.54
C SER A 131 -6.37 -18.28 18.64
N LEU A 132 -6.80 -17.66 17.53
CA LEU A 132 -5.91 -17.02 16.56
C LEU A 132 -6.03 -15.48 16.60
N ASN A 133 -4.98 -14.83 16.10
CA ASN A 133 -4.91 -13.39 15.91
C ASN A 133 -4.99 -13.04 14.42
N PRO A 134 -5.61 -11.91 14.05
CA PRO A 134 -5.71 -11.49 12.66
C PRO A 134 -4.36 -10.97 12.14
N GLY A 135 -4.15 -11.17 10.84
CA GLY A 135 -3.16 -10.43 10.05
C GLY A 135 -3.54 -8.95 9.88
N ASN A 136 -2.59 -8.15 9.40
CA ASN A 136 -2.76 -6.69 9.28
C ASN A 136 -2.21 -6.12 7.97
N SER A 137 -2.08 -6.95 6.93
CA SER A 137 -1.56 -6.52 5.63
C SER A 137 -2.19 -7.32 4.49
N LEU A 138 -2.30 -6.66 3.33
CA LEU A 138 -2.50 -7.34 2.05
C LEU A 138 -1.18 -7.96 1.61
N THR A 139 -1.24 -9.10 0.94
CA THR A 139 -0.04 -9.84 0.54
C THR A 139 -0.12 -10.23 -0.93
N THR A 140 0.91 -9.85 -1.67
CA THR A 140 1.10 -10.23 -3.08
C THR A 140 2.50 -10.78 -3.29
N PHE A 141 2.68 -11.59 -4.33
CA PHE A 141 4.00 -11.97 -4.83
C PHE A 141 4.03 -11.92 -6.36
N GLU A 142 5.23 -11.82 -6.92
CA GLU A 142 5.47 -11.73 -8.35
C GLU A 142 6.03 -13.06 -8.87
N MET A 143 5.45 -13.54 -9.96
CA MET A 143 6.01 -14.55 -10.86
C MET A 143 6.35 -13.88 -12.20
N PRO A 144 7.14 -14.50 -13.08
CA PRO A 144 7.37 -13.98 -14.42
C PRO A 144 6.03 -13.66 -15.14
N ASN A 145 5.79 -12.36 -15.37
CA ASN A 145 4.59 -11.79 -15.98
C ASN A 145 3.26 -11.99 -15.23
N CYS A 146 3.28 -12.37 -13.95
CA CYS A 146 2.06 -12.56 -13.18
C CYS A 146 2.22 -12.12 -11.73
N LYS A 147 1.36 -11.19 -11.34
CA LYS A 147 1.19 -10.79 -9.95
C LYS A 147 0.03 -11.55 -9.31
N VAL A 148 0.29 -12.19 -8.18
CA VAL A 148 -0.67 -13.03 -7.45
C VAL A 148 -1.01 -12.39 -6.11
N GLY A 149 -2.30 -12.29 -5.79
CA GLY A 149 -2.80 -11.88 -4.48
C GLY A 149 -3.24 -13.06 -3.62
N LEU A 150 -3.03 -12.97 -2.30
CA LEU A 150 -3.34 -14.04 -1.34
C LEU A 150 -4.48 -13.65 -0.41
N GLY A 151 -5.36 -14.59 -0.11
CA GLY A 151 -6.27 -14.53 1.05
C GLY A 151 -6.45 -15.92 1.61
N ILE A 152 -7.02 -16.05 2.80
CA ILE A 152 -7.34 -17.36 3.39
C ILE A 152 -8.83 -17.43 3.72
N CYS A 153 -9.51 -18.39 3.11
CA CYS A 153 -10.87 -18.82 3.45
C CYS A 153 -11.87 -17.67 3.59
N TYR A 154 -12.15 -17.23 4.81
CA TYR A 154 -13.12 -16.20 5.14
C TYR A 154 -12.78 -14.84 4.50
N ASP A 155 -11.51 -14.57 4.19
CA ASP A 155 -11.07 -13.39 3.43
C ASP A 155 -11.81 -13.23 2.09
N VAL A 156 -12.21 -14.34 1.44
CA VAL A 156 -12.95 -14.29 0.18
C VAL A 156 -14.31 -13.59 0.33
N ARG A 157 -14.88 -13.51 1.54
CA ARG A 157 -16.16 -12.83 1.78
C ARG A 157 -16.08 -11.31 1.71
N PHE A 158 -14.89 -10.74 1.82
CA PHE A 158 -14.65 -9.29 1.83
C PHE A 158 -14.28 -8.83 0.42
N ALA A 159 -15.24 -8.26 -0.30
CA ALA A 159 -15.06 -7.89 -1.71
C ALA A 159 -13.99 -6.80 -1.88
N GLU A 160 -13.85 -5.93 -0.89
CA GLU A 160 -12.87 -4.86 -0.80
C GLU A 160 -11.45 -5.40 -0.93
N MET A 161 -11.15 -6.55 -0.32
CA MET A 161 -9.82 -7.17 -0.39
C MET A 161 -9.46 -7.56 -1.82
N ALA A 162 -10.41 -8.15 -2.57
CA ALA A 162 -10.19 -8.48 -3.98
C ALA A 162 -10.11 -7.25 -4.89
N GLN A 163 -10.91 -6.21 -4.60
CA GLN A 163 -10.83 -4.93 -5.30
C GLN A 163 -9.45 -4.29 -5.11
N LEU A 164 -8.93 -4.31 -3.88
CA LEU A 164 -7.59 -3.79 -3.58
C LEU A 164 -6.50 -4.57 -4.34
N TYR A 165 -6.59 -5.90 -4.41
CA TYR A 165 -5.67 -6.68 -5.23
C TYR A 165 -5.79 -6.40 -6.73
N ALA A 166 -7.01 -6.18 -7.22
CA ALA A 166 -7.25 -5.78 -8.61
C ALA A 166 -6.54 -4.48 -8.96
N HIS A 167 -6.63 -3.50 -8.05
CA HIS A 167 -5.98 -2.20 -8.15
C HIS A 167 -4.47 -2.29 -8.06
N GLN A 168 -3.95 -3.22 -7.26
CA GLN A 168 -2.52 -3.51 -7.19
C GLN A 168 -1.98 -4.25 -8.43
N GLY A 169 -2.82 -4.53 -9.42
CA GLY A 169 -2.42 -5.16 -10.68
C GLY A 169 -2.38 -6.69 -10.62
N CYS A 170 -3.05 -7.33 -9.67
CA CYS A 170 -3.10 -8.79 -9.62
C CYS A 170 -3.81 -9.37 -10.86
N HIS A 171 -3.30 -10.52 -11.30
CA HIS A 171 -3.81 -11.31 -12.42
C HIS A 171 -4.50 -12.59 -11.96
N LEU A 172 -4.10 -13.09 -10.79
CA LEU A 172 -4.65 -14.25 -10.11
C LEU A 172 -4.81 -13.95 -8.61
N LEU A 173 -5.93 -14.37 -8.02
CA LEU A 173 -6.10 -14.45 -6.57
C LEU A 173 -6.17 -15.92 -6.16
N VAL A 174 -5.46 -16.30 -5.11
CA VAL A 174 -5.50 -17.66 -4.56
C VAL A 174 -5.97 -17.61 -3.12
N TYR A 175 -7.00 -18.40 -2.82
CA TYR A 175 -7.57 -18.55 -1.49
C TYR A 175 -7.53 -20.02 -1.05
N PRO A 176 -6.51 -20.43 -0.28
CA PRO A 176 -6.61 -21.64 0.52
C PRO A 176 -7.78 -21.49 1.49
N GLY A 177 -8.68 -22.47 1.54
CA GLY A 177 -9.85 -22.35 2.41
C GLY A 177 -10.62 -23.63 2.67
N ALA A 178 -11.13 -23.77 3.88
CA ALA A 178 -11.92 -24.89 4.34
C ALA A 178 -13.34 -24.41 4.68
N PHE A 179 -14.24 -24.34 3.70
CA PHE A 179 -15.66 -24.04 3.98
C PHE A 179 -16.37 -25.26 4.57
N SER A 180 -17.32 -25.02 5.48
CA SER A 180 -18.13 -26.07 6.09
C SER A 180 -19.20 -26.62 5.15
N MET A 181 -19.78 -27.77 5.49
CA MET A 181 -20.97 -28.31 4.81
C MET A 181 -22.21 -27.40 4.85
N THR A 182 -22.26 -26.41 5.75
CA THR A 182 -23.33 -25.40 5.79
C THR A 182 -23.08 -24.28 4.78
N THR A 183 -21.84 -23.82 4.66
CA THR A 183 -21.51 -22.62 3.89
C THR A 183 -20.98 -22.92 2.49
N GLY A 184 -20.34 -24.08 2.31
CA GLY A 184 -19.77 -24.55 1.05
C GLY A 184 -20.79 -24.59 -0.09
N PRO A 185 -21.85 -25.41 0.02
CA PRO A 185 -22.85 -25.54 -1.04
C PRO A 185 -23.54 -24.23 -1.44
N ALA A 186 -23.63 -23.27 -0.51
CA ALA A 186 -24.31 -22.01 -0.73
C ALA A 186 -23.39 -20.90 -1.29
N HIS A 187 -22.13 -20.86 -0.85
CA HIS A 187 -21.29 -19.67 -1.01
C HIS A 187 -19.97 -19.92 -1.72
N TRP A 188 -19.43 -21.14 -1.72
CA TRP A 188 -18.07 -21.42 -2.18
C TRP A 188 -17.86 -21.03 -3.64
N GLU A 189 -18.59 -21.67 -4.57
CA GLU A 189 -18.52 -21.35 -6.00
C GLU A 189 -18.96 -19.91 -6.30
N LEU A 190 -20.03 -19.45 -5.65
CA LEU A 190 -20.56 -18.10 -5.83
C LEU A 190 -19.51 -17.03 -5.52
N LEU A 191 -18.81 -17.16 -4.39
CA LEU A 191 -17.79 -16.19 -3.98
C LEU A 191 -16.57 -16.27 -4.91
N THR A 192 -16.12 -17.46 -5.33
CA THR A 192 -15.05 -17.58 -6.32
C THR A 192 -15.39 -16.81 -7.59
N ARG A 193 -16.57 -17.07 -8.15
CA ARG A 193 -17.02 -16.48 -9.42
C ARG A 193 -17.25 -14.98 -9.30
N ALA A 194 -17.85 -14.52 -8.20
CA ALA A 194 -18.08 -13.11 -7.96
C ALA A 194 -16.75 -12.33 -7.88
N ARG A 195 -15.76 -12.84 -7.13
CA ARG A 195 -14.43 -12.21 -7.05
C ARG A 195 -13.74 -12.17 -8.40
N ALA A 196 -13.90 -13.20 -9.22
CA ALA A 196 -13.32 -13.26 -10.55
C ALA A 196 -13.99 -12.27 -11.53
N LEU A 197 -15.33 -12.28 -11.57
CA LEU A 197 -16.16 -11.45 -12.45
C LEU A 197 -16.04 -9.96 -12.12
N ASP A 198 -16.29 -9.58 -10.87
CA ASP A 198 -16.39 -8.17 -10.45
C ASP A 198 -15.04 -7.43 -10.60
N ASN A 199 -13.94 -8.18 -10.58
CA ASN A 199 -12.60 -7.63 -10.66
C ASN A 199 -11.91 -7.91 -12.01
N GLN A 200 -12.44 -8.79 -12.86
CA GLN A 200 -11.80 -9.28 -14.10
C GLN A 200 -10.38 -9.83 -13.83
N ILE A 201 -10.33 -10.85 -12.97
CA ILE A 201 -9.12 -11.55 -12.51
C ILE A 201 -9.43 -13.05 -12.44
N TYR A 202 -8.43 -13.90 -12.62
CA TYR A 202 -8.58 -15.32 -12.26
C TYR A 202 -8.68 -15.48 -10.74
N VAL A 203 -9.50 -16.42 -10.27
CA VAL A 203 -9.60 -16.74 -8.84
C VAL A 203 -9.54 -18.25 -8.66
N ALA A 204 -8.63 -18.71 -7.81
CA ALA A 204 -8.51 -20.11 -7.43
C ALA A 204 -8.77 -20.29 -5.94
N MET A 205 -9.56 -21.29 -5.60
CA MET A 205 -9.81 -21.69 -4.21
C MET A 205 -9.42 -23.15 -4.03
N VAL A 206 -8.60 -23.43 -3.02
CA VAL A 206 -8.08 -24.77 -2.73
C VAL A 206 -8.48 -25.20 -1.34
N ALA A 207 -9.21 -26.31 -1.25
CA ALA A 207 -9.81 -26.84 -0.04
C ALA A 207 -9.19 -28.18 0.36
N PRO A 208 -9.19 -28.55 1.65
CA PRO A 208 -8.93 -29.92 2.05
C PRO A 208 -10.03 -30.85 1.51
N ALA A 209 -9.69 -32.11 1.25
CA ALA A 209 -10.68 -33.14 0.96
C ALA A 209 -11.63 -33.34 2.16
N ARG A 210 -12.86 -33.76 1.89
CA ARG A 210 -13.89 -33.96 2.91
C ARG A 210 -13.57 -35.17 3.76
N ASP A 211 -13.44 -34.96 5.07
CA ASP A 211 -13.46 -36.01 6.08
C ASP A 211 -14.75 -35.93 6.89
N GLU A 212 -15.64 -36.92 6.73
CA GLU A 212 -16.89 -37.00 7.51
C GLU A 212 -16.66 -37.31 8.99
N LYS A 213 -15.45 -37.71 9.38
CA LYS A 213 -15.08 -38.02 10.76
C LYS A 213 -14.38 -36.85 11.46
N ALA A 214 -13.99 -35.80 10.73
CA ALA A 214 -13.37 -34.63 11.32
C ALA A 214 -14.38 -33.80 12.14
N THR A 215 -13.88 -33.11 13.16
CA THR A 215 -14.69 -32.17 13.96
C THR A 215 -15.21 -31.02 13.09
N TYR A 216 -14.39 -30.55 12.15
CA TYR A 216 -14.77 -29.61 11.10
C TYR A 216 -14.84 -30.34 9.75
N VAL A 217 -16.05 -30.65 9.29
CA VAL A 217 -16.27 -31.31 7.99
C VAL A 217 -16.20 -30.27 6.86
N THR A 218 -15.14 -30.36 6.07
CA THR A 218 -14.88 -29.48 4.92
C THR A 218 -15.78 -29.84 3.73
N TYR A 219 -16.08 -28.84 2.91
CA TYR A 219 -16.88 -29.02 1.71
C TYR A 219 -16.09 -29.73 0.59
N GLY A 220 -14.79 -29.45 0.46
CA GLY A 220 -13.96 -29.86 -0.69
C GLY A 220 -14.20 -28.94 -1.87
N HIS A 221 -14.31 -29.51 -3.09
CA HIS A 221 -14.64 -28.78 -4.31
C HIS A 221 -13.69 -27.62 -4.66
N SER A 222 -12.38 -27.82 -4.50
CA SER A 222 -11.37 -26.91 -5.05
C SER A 222 -11.71 -26.52 -6.49
N LEU A 223 -11.57 -25.25 -6.85
CA LEU A 223 -11.93 -24.75 -8.18
C LEU A 223 -11.10 -23.54 -8.61
N ALA A 224 -11.11 -23.29 -9.92
CA ALA A 224 -10.63 -22.04 -10.50
C ALA A 224 -11.71 -21.42 -11.40
N ALA A 225 -11.86 -20.10 -11.33
CA ALA A 225 -12.75 -19.31 -12.18
C ALA A 225 -11.96 -18.29 -13.01
N ASP A 226 -12.45 -18.00 -14.21
CA ASP A 226 -11.87 -17.04 -15.14
C ASP A 226 -12.38 -15.60 -14.92
N PRO A 227 -11.77 -14.59 -15.56
CA PRO A 227 -12.20 -13.19 -15.48
C PRO A 227 -13.63 -12.91 -15.97
N TRP A 228 -14.29 -13.87 -16.62
CA TRP A 228 -15.69 -13.80 -17.04
C TRP A 228 -16.65 -14.42 -16.01
N GLY A 229 -16.13 -14.87 -14.87
CA GLY A 229 -16.89 -15.55 -13.82
C GLY A 229 -17.30 -16.98 -14.18
N LYS A 230 -16.70 -17.58 -15.21
CA LYS A 230 -16.91 -18.98 -15.58
C LYS A 230 -15.98 -19.87 -14.76
N VAL A 231 -16.51 -20.95 -14.20
CA VAL A 231 -15.69 -22.01 -13.58
C VAL A 231 -14.92 -22.73 -14.70
N LEU A 232 -13.60 -22.69 -14.63
CA LEU A 232 -12.70 -23.36 -15.57
C LEU A 232 -12.66 -24.86 -15.28
N VAL A 233 -12.43 -25.17 -14.01
CA VAL A 233 -12.21 -26.52 -13.49
C VAL A 233 -12.67 -26.57 -12.03
N SER A 234 -13.15 -27.73 -11.57
CA SER A 234 -13.53 -27.99 -10.19
C SER A 234 -13.39 -29.47 -9.83
N THR A 235 -12.99 -29.76 -8.59
CA THR A 235 -12.97 -31.12 -8.04
C THR A 235 -14.32 -31.51 -7.42
N GLN A 236 -14.44 -32.78 -7.03
CA GLN A 236 -15.50 -33.25 -6.12
C GLN A 236 -15.03 -33.16 -4.65
N GLU A 237 -15.59 -33.94 -3.74
CA GLU A 237 -15.26 -33.88 -2.31
C GLU A 237 -13.99 -34.64 -1.89
N LYS A 238 -13.49 -35.57 -2.72
CA LYS A 238 -12.36 -36.46 -2.39
C LYS A 238 -11.00 -35.86 -2.72
N GLU A 239 -9.94 -36.45 -2.19
CA GLU A 239 -8.57 -36.07 -2.51
C GLU A 239 -8.30 -36.13 -4.02
N ASP A 240 -7.77 -35.03 -4.57
CA ASP A 240 -7.51 -34.89 -6.00
C ASP A 240 -6.51 -33.73 -6.28
N ILE A 241 -5.96 -33.68 -7.49
CA ILE A 241 -5.15 -32.55 -7.97
C ILE A 241 -5.83 -31.95 -9.20
N LEU A 242 -6.24 -30.69 -9.09
CA LEU A 242 -6.89 -29.94 -10.14
C LEU A 242 -5.88 -29.09 -10.91
N TYR A 243 -5.89 -29.14 -12.24
CA TYR A 243 -5.00 -28.35 -13.08
C TYR A 243 -5.77 -27.29 -13.87
N ALA A 244 -5.24 -26.07 -13.93
CA ALA A 244 -5.82 -24.94 -14.66
C ALA A 244 -4.74 -24.15 -15.41
N ASP A 245 -4.97 -23.85 -16.68
CA ASP A 245 -4.13 -22.93 -17.44
C ASP A 245 -4.63 -21.49 -17.28
N ILE A 246 -3.75 -20.59 -16.82
CA ILE A 246 -4.07 -19.18 -16.66
C ILE A 246 -3.61 -18.41 -17.90
N ASN A 247 -4.56 -17.92 -18.68
CA ASN A 247 -4.31 -17.20 -19.93
C ASN A 247 -4.42 -15.68 -19.71
N LEU A 248 -3.28 -15.01 -19.60
CA LEU A 248 -3.23 -13.57 -19.37
C LEU A 248 -3.70 -12.74 -20.58
N ASP A 249 -3.54 -13.26 -21.79
CA ASP A 249 -4.03 -12.60 -23.00
C ASP A 249 -5.56 -12.57 -23.02
N TYR A 250 -6.20 -13.68 -22.62
CA TYR A 250 -7.66 -13.74 -22.47
C TYR A 250 -8.15 -12.80 -21.35
N LEU A 251 -7.42 -12.70 -20.24
CA LEU A 251 -7.74 -11.76 -19.17
C LEU A 251 -7.73 -10.30 -19.67
N GLU A 252 -6.73 -9.92 -20.47
CA GLU A 252 -6.68 -8.60 -21.08
C GLU A 252 -7.75 -8.40 -22.16
N GLU A 253 -8.08 -9.43 -22.93
CA GLU A 253 -9.22 -9.42 -23.86
C GLU A 253 -10.52 -9.09 -23.13
N ILE A 254 -10.83 -9.79 -22.04
CA ILE A 254 -12.05 -9.56 -21.23
C ILE A 254 -12.09 -8.13 -20.65
N ARG A 255 -10.97 -7.64 -20.13
CA ARG A 255 -10.84 -6.26 -19.62
C ARG A 255 -11.09 -5.21 -20.71
N ASN A 256 -10.83 -5.54 -21.97
CA ASN A 256 -11.09 -4.66 -23.10
C ASN A 256 -12.53 -4.77 -23.61
N GLN A 257 -13.12 -5.97 -23.64
CA GLN A 257 -14.49 -6.20 -24.10
C GLN A 257 -15.55 -5.58 -23.18
N ILE A 258 -15.42 -5.77 -21.86
CA ILE A 258 -16.28 -5.12 -20.86
C ILE A 258 -15.39 -4.34 -19.90
N PRO A 259 -15.05 -3.07 -20.19
CA PRO A 259 -14.06 -2.32 -19.43
C PRO A 259 -14.63 -1.74 -18.13
N ILE A 260 -15.21 -2.57 -17.26
CA ILE A 260 -15.85 -2.14 -16.00
C ILE A 260 -14.91 -1.32 -15.12
N ARG A 261 -13.61 -1.63 -15.14
CA ARG A 261 -12.57 -0.89 -14.40
C ARG A 261 -12.48 0.58 -14.84
N LYS A 262 -12.64 0.85 -16.14
CA LYS A 262 -12.62 2.20 -16.71
C LYS A 262 -13.98 2.93 -16.56
N GLN A 263 -15.02 2.21 -16.13
CA GLN A 263 -16.39 2.72 -16.03
C GLN A 263 -16.82 2.94 -14.57
N ARG A 264 -15.93 2.69 -13.60
CA ARG A 264 -16.20 2.98 -12.19
C ARG A 264 -16.49 4.47 -12.03
N ARG A 265 -17.56 4.79 -11.29
CA ARG A 265 -17.94 6.17 -10.97
C ARG A 265 -17.10 6.68 -9.80
N THR A 266 -15.83 6.93 -10.08
CA THR A 266 -14.80 7.42 -9.16
C THR A 266 -15.15 8.78 -8.56
N ASP A 267 -16.06 9.51 -9.19
CA ASP A 267 -16.69 10.73 -8.68
C ASP A 267 -17.75 10.47 -7.59
N LEU A 268 -18.32 9.27 -7.51
CA LEU A 268 -19.32 8.87 -6.51
C LEU A 268 -18.75 7.94 -5.44
N TYR A 269 -17.87 7.03 -5.84
CA TYR A 269 -17.25 6.04 -4.97
C TYR A 269 -15.82 5.76 -5.42
N GLY A 270 -14.89 5.63 -4.49
CA GLY A 270 -13.50 5.35 -4.82
C GLY A 270 -12.72 4.96 -3.58
N LEU A 271 -11.58 4.31 -3.79
CA LEU A 271 -10.57 4.16 -2.75
C LEU A 271 -9.79 5.47 -2.68
N CYS A 272 -10.46 6.52 -2.21
CA CYS A 272 -9.88 7.86 -2.11
C CYS A 272 -9.06 7.98 -0.83
N ILE A 273 -7.90 8.63 -0.96
CA ILE A 273 -7.19 9.13 0.21
C ILE A 273 -7.71 10.52 0.50
N ARG A 274 -8.35 10.69 1.66
CA ARG A 274 -8.79 11.98 2.13
C ARG A 274 -7.61 12.71 2.79
N LEU A 275 -7.14 13.74 2.11
CA LEU A 275 -6.00 14.59 2.50
C LEU A 275 -6.50 15.84 3.23
N ALA A 276 -5.84 16.19 4.33
CA ALA A 276 -5.95 17.50 4.96
C ALA A 276 -4.64 18.30 4.88
N LEU A 277 -4.70 19.52 4.34
CA LEU A 277 -3.62 20.49 4.38
C LEU A 277 -3.92 21.53 5.45
N ILE A 278 -3.10 21.57 6.50
CA ILE A 278 -3.27 22.49 7.62
C ILE A 278 -2.47 23.76 7.34
N GLN A 279 -3.16 24.84 7.01
CA GLN A 279 -2.55 26.16 6.89
C GLN A 279 -2.46 26.81 8.26
N LEU A 280 -1.34 26.61 8.95
CA LEU A 280 -1.15 27.00 10.34
C LEU A 280 -0.64 28.46 10.48
N ALA A 281 -1.17 29.22 11.44
CA ALA A 281 -0.50 30.45 11.88
C ALA A 281 0.74 30.12 12.71
N VAL A 282 1.90 30.65 12.33
CA VAL A 282 3.19 30.33 12.96
C VAL A 282 3.79 31.57 13.59
N GLY A 283 4.12 31.49 14.88
CA GLY A 283 4.76 32.57 15.63
C GLY A 283 6.10 32.18 16.25
N ALA A 284 6.65 33.05 17.10
CA ALA A 284 7.93 32.82 17.78
C ALA A 284 7.85 31.80 18.93
N ASN A 285 6.68 31.52 19.49
CA ASN A 285 6.56 30.57 20.58
C ASN A 285 6.37 29.14 20.04
N LYS A 286 7.45 28.35 20.04
CA LYS A 286 7.44 26.94 19.60
C LYS A 286 6.35 26.12 20.29
N SER A 287 6.24 26.20 21.61
CA SER A 287 5.25 25.41 22.37
C SER A 287 3.80 25.79 21.97
N ALA A 288 3.56 27.07 21.68
CA ALA A 288 2.26 27.51 21.16
C ALA A 288 2.00 26.95 19.74
N ASN A 289 2.99 27.01 18.85
CA ASN A 289 2.89 26.43 17.50
C ASN A 289 2.58 24.93 17.54
N LEU A 290 3.27 24.16 18.40
CA LEU A 290 3.05 22.72 18.55
C LEU A 290 1.64 22.40 19.08
N LYS A 291 1.14 23.18 20.04
CA LYS A 291 -0.24 23.03 20.55
C LYS A 291 -1.27 23.34 19.47
N SER A 292 -1.08 24.41 18.70
CA SER A 292 -1.97 24.76 17.58
C SER A 292 -1.95 23.68 16.50
N ALA A 293 -0.77 23.17 16.14
CA ALA A 293 -0.63 22.06 15.19
C ALA A 293 -1.36 20.80 15.68
N GLN A 294 -1.19 20.41 16.95
CA GLN A 294 -1.88 19.26 17.54
C GLN A 294 -3.40 19.43 17.51
N ALA A 295 -3.92 20.60 17.88
CA ALA A 295 -5.35 20.90 17.84
C ALA A 295 -5.91 20.87 16.40
N ALA A 296 -5.15 21.39 15.43
CA ALA A 296 -5.53 21.35 14.03
C ALA A 296 -5.51 19.92 13.45
N ILE A 297 -4.53 19.10 13.81
CA ILE A 297 -4.48 17.67 13.46
C ILE A 297 -5.72 16.96 14.01
N GLN A 298 -6.04 17.15 15.30
CA GLN A 298 -7.22 16.54 15.91
C GLN A 298 -8.52 16.94 15.18
N LYS A 299 -8.65 18.23 14.79
CA LYS A 299 -9.79 18.73 14.01
C LYS A 299 -9.84 18.15 12.59
N ALA A 300 -8.69 17.93 11.96
CA ALA A 300 -8.63 17.25 10.65
C ALA A 300 -9.07 15.78 10.78
N CYS A 301 -8.60 15.07 11.80
CA CYS A 301 -8.92 13.67 12.06
C CYS A 301 -10.41 13.43 12.31
N SER A 302 -11.13 14.37 12.93
CA SER A 302 -12.59 14.25 13.10
C SER A 302 -13.38 14.29 11.78
N ASN A 303 -12.73 14.61 10.65
CA ASN A 303 -13.31 14.61 9.31
C ASN A 303 -12.91 13.37 8.47
N GLY A 304 -12.40 12.30 9.11
CA GLY A 304 -12.14 11.02 8.45
C GLY A 304 -10.98 11.05 7.45
N VAL A 305 -9.94 11.84 7.72
CA VAL A 305 -8.76 11.95 6.87
C VAL A 305 -7.85 10.72 7.02
N ASN A 306 -7.13 10.39 5.96
CA ASN A 306 -6.10 9.34 5.97
C ASN A 306 -4.69 9.94 6.05
N LEU A 307 -4.52 11.15 5.52
CA LEU A 307 -3.24 11.86 5.42
C LEU A 307 -3.40 13.31 5.86
N VAL A 308 -2.53 13.77 6.75
CA VAL A 308 -2.43 15.18 7.16
C VAL A 308 -1.08 15.75 6.75
N ALA A 309 -1.04 16.98 6.25
CA ALA A 309 0.19 17.70 5.97
C ALA A 309 0.21 19.07 6.66
N LEU A 310 1.31 19.35 7.36
CA LEU A 310 1.63 20.63 7.98
C LEU A 310 2.50 21.50 7.05
N PRO A 311 2.64 22.81 7.31
CA PRO A 311 3.40 23.71 6.45
C PRO A 311 4.92 23.67 6.70
N GLU A 312 5.69 24.29 5.80
CA GLU A 312 7.14 24.48 5.97
C GLU A 312 7.42 25.28 7.26
N VAL A 313 8.40 24.80 8.04
CA VAL A 313 8.88 25.40 9.30
C VAL A 313 7.70 25.71 10.25
N PHE A 314 6.78 24.76 10.42
CA PHE A 314 5.56 24.97 11.22
C PHE A 314 5.82 25.25 12.70
N ASN A 315 7.00 24.88 13.22
CA ASN A 315 7.33 24.94 14.63
C ASN A 315 7.99 26.27 15.05
N SER A 316 8.37 27.15 14.11
CA SER A 316 9.16 28.35 14.40
C SER A 316 9.07 29.41 13.30
N PRO A 317 9.51 30.67 13.54
CA PRO A 317 9.59 31.67 12.48
C PRO A 317 10.61 31.28 11.40
N TYR A 318 10.29 31.60 10.13
CA TYR A 318 11.17 31.33 9.00
C TYR A 318 12.21 32.44 8.82
N GLY A 319 13.50 32.12 8.94
CA GLY A 319 14.61 33.07 8.77
C GLY A 319 15.96 32.53 9.27
N ASN A 320 17.05 32.99 8.66
CA ASN A 320 18.42 32.55 9.00
C ASN A 320 18.77 32.81 10.47
N GLU A 321 18.27 33.91 11.03
CA GLU A 321 18.44 34.29 12.44
C GLU A 321 17.73 33.34 13.42
N TYR A 322 16.74 32.57 12.95
CA TYR A 322 15.93 31.69 13.79
C TYR A 322 16.39 30.24 13.70
N PHE A 323 16.79 29.73 12.53
CA PHE A 323 16.98 28.30 12.31
C PHE A 323 17.86 27.62 13.36
N SER A 324 19.03 28.17 13.69
CA SER A 324 19.92 27.56 14.69
C SER A 324 19.30 27.49 16.08
N ASN A 325 18.56 28.51 16.49
CA ASN A 325 17.96 28.62 17.83
C ASN A 325 16.75 27.69 18.00
N TYR A 326 16.01 27.46 16.93
CA TYR A 326 14.83 26.59 16.95
C TYR A 326 15.13 25.16 16.52
N ALA A 327 16.33 24.88 16.00
CA ALA A 327 16.68 23.57 15.48
C ALA A 327 16.61 22.46 16.53
N GLU A 328 16.09 21.32 16.10
CA GLU A 328 15.98 20.10 16.91
C GLU A 328 16.71 18.96 16.21
N ASN A 329 17.26 18.02 16.99
CA ASN A 329 17.52 16.70 16.43
C ASN A 329 16.18 16.04 16.11
N ILE A 330 16.13 15.20 15.07
CA ILE A 330 14.97 14.33 14.86
C ILE A 330 14.81 13.42 16.08
N HIS A 331 13.56 13.15 16.46
CA HIS A 331 13.15 12.65 17.79
C HIS A 331 13.15 13.70 18.91
N GLY A 332 13.24 14.98 18.54
CA GLY A 332 12.97 16.15 19.39
C GLY A 332 11.47 16.37 19.69
N GLU A 333 11.18 17.45 20.41
CA GLU A 333 9.84 17.84 20.87
C GLU A 333 8.81 17.85 19.73
N SER A 334 9.16 18.49 18.61
CA SER A 334 8.28 18.63 17.45
C SER A 334 7.94 17.27 16.85
N THR A 335 8.94 16.43 16.61
CA THR A 335 8.74 15.10 16.02
C THR A 335 8.08 14.09 16.96
N LYS A 336 8.27 14.22 18.28
CA LYS A 336 7.55 13.39 19.27
C LYS A 336 6.07 13.72 19.30
N MET A 337 5.72 15.01 19.23
CA MET A 337 4.32 15.43 19.12
C MET A 337 3.66 14.85 17.86
N LEU A 338 4.35 14.91 16.71
CA LEU A 338 3.82 14.36 15.45
C LEU A 338 3.65 12.83 15.49
N SER A 339 4.65 12.11 16.01
CA SER A 339 4.60 10.65 16.19
C SER A 339 3.43 10.23 17.09
N GLU A 340 3.23 10.93 18.21
CA GLU A 340 2.12 10.66 19.13
C GLU A 340 0.76 10.95 18.47
N ALA A 341 0.63 12.10 17.80
CA ALA A 341 -0.61 12.46 17.12
C ALA A 341 -0.99 11.47 16.02
N ALA A 342 -0.01 11.00 15.23
CA ALA A 342 -0.22 10.01 14.18
C ALA A 342 -0.73 8.68 14.76
N ARG A 343 -0.06 8.18 15.81
CA ARG A 343 -0.45 6.95 16.53
C ARG A 343 -1.82 7.08 17.21
N GLN A 344 -2.10 8.22 17.85
CA GLN A 344 -3.34 8.46 18.57
C GLN A 344 -4.55 8.47 17.64
N HIS A 345 -4.39 9.02 16.43
CA HIS A 345 -5.49 9.19 15.48
C HIS A 345 -5.51 8.14 14.36
N GLY A 346 -4.50 7.27 14.26
CA GLY A 346 -4.44 6.23 13.23
C GLY A 346 -4.34 6.81 11.81
N VAL A 347 -3.55 7.87 11.62
CA VAL A 347 -3.39 8.58 10.34
C VAL A 347 -1.93 8.80 9.99
N TYR A 348 -1.63 8.95 8.70
CA TYR A 348 -0.32 9.40 8.26
C TYR A 348 -0.17 10.91 8.45
N ILE A 349 0.99 11.37 8.92
CA ILE A 349 1.28 12.79 9.11
C ILE A 349 2.57 13.17 8.39
N ILE A 350 2.46 14.01 7.37
CA ILE A 350 3.57 14.78 6.79
C ILE A 350 3.79 16.00 7.67
N GLY A 351 4.84 15.95 8.49
CA GLY A 351 5.18 16.95 9.50
C GLY A 351 5.69 18.29 8.96
N GLY A 352 5.21 18.72 7.80
CA GLY A 352 5.62 19.97 7.16
C GLY A 352 7.12 20.03 7.02
N SER A 353 7.76 21.02 7.65
CA SER A 353 9.17 20.90 7.99
C SER A 353 9.53 21.58 9.30
N ILE A 354 10.72 21.26 9.82
CA ILE A 354 11.36 21.94 10.95
C ILE A 354 12.85 22.17 10.64
N PRO A 355 13.50 23.13 11.32
CA PRO A 355 14.95 23.20 11.32
C PRO A 355 15.51 21.97 12.06
N GLU A 356 16.25 21.11 11.37
CA GLU A 356 16.91 19.92 11.93
C GLU A 356 18.37 20.25 12.23
N ARG A 357 18.87 19.81 13.38
CA ARG A 357 20.30 19.77 13.69
C ARG A 357 20.81 18.33 13.55
N ASP A 358 21.84 18.14 12.72
CA ASP A 358 22.49 16.84 12.54
C ASP A 358 23.95 17.00 12.09
N GLY A 359 24.87 16.28 12.73
CA GLY A 359 26.30 16.29 12.36
C GLY A 359 26.95 17.68 12.35
N GLY A 360 26.51 18.60 13.23
CA GLY A 360 26.99 19.98 13.27
C GLY A 360 26.44 20.90 12.18
N LYS A 361 25.57 20.38 11.30
CA LYS A 361 24.88 21.13 10.24
C LYS A 361 23.41 21.34 10.60
N LEU A 362 22.79 22.27 9.89
CA LEU A 362 21.36 22.56 9.96
C LEU A 362 20.69 22.20 8.65
N PHE A 363 19.47 21.69 8.68
CA PHE A 363 18.68 21.33 7.50
C PHE A 363 17.24 21.83 7.63
N ASN A 364 16.56 22.04 6.52
CA ASN A 364 15.10 22.21 6.48
C ASN A 364 14.49 20.83 6.20
N THR A 365 13.86 20.22 7.21
CA THR A 365 13.56 18.78 7.20
C THR A 365 12.08 18.49 7.41
N CYS A 366 11.50 17.79 6.46
CA CYS A 366 10.18 17.18 6.52
C CYS A 366 10.29 15.74 7.05
N THR A 367 9.47 15.39 8.03
CA THR A 367 9.36 14.02 8.57
C THR A 367 7.97 13.48 8.35
N VAL A 368 7.85 12.19 8.02
CA VAL A 368 6.56 11.52 7.85
C VAL A 368 6.39 10.40 8.88
N PHE A 369 5.26 10.40 9.56
CA PHE A 369 4.88 9.35 10.50
C PHE A 369 3.70 8.54 9.95
N ASP A 370 3.75 7.22 10.08
CA ASP A 370 2.63 6.33 9.75
C ASP A 370 1.54 6.32 10.82
N ASP A 371 0.48 5.57 10.58
CA ASP A 371 -0.67 5.38 11.48
C ASP A 371 -0.33 4.74 12.83
N LYS A 372 0.89 4.20 12.99
CA LYS A 372 1.43 3.66 14.24
C LYS A 372 2.38 4.63 14.93
N GLY A 373 2.62 5.80 14.35
CA GLY A 373 3.55 6.81 14.84
C GLY A 373 5.02 6.52 14.52
N GLN A 374 5.32 5.59 13.61
CA GLN A 374 6.68 5.27 13.19
C GLN A 374 7.15 6.26 12.12
N LEU A 375 8.41 6.69 12.21
CA LEU A 375 9.02 7.55 11.19
C LEU A 375 9.28 6.72 9.92
N VAL A 376 8.50 6.96 8.86
CA VAL A 376 8.59 6.21 7.59
C VAL A 376 9.32 6.97 6.48
N ALA A 377 9.47 8.29 6.61
CA ALA A 377 10.31 9.09 5.70
C ALA A 377 10.88 10.33 6.37
N LYS A 378 12.07 10.74 5.90
CA LYS A 378 12.73 11.99 6.27
C LYS A 378 13.29 12.65 5.01
N HIS A 379 12.72 13.78 4.62
CA HIS A 379 13.13 14.56 3.46
C HIS A 379 13.81 15.85 3.89
N ARG A 380 15.07 16.04 3.48
CA ARG A 380 15.77 17.32 3.63
C ARG A 380 15.64 18.10 2.34
N LYS A 381 15.24 19.36 2.43
CA LYS A 381 15.08 20.27 1.30
C LYS A 381 16.33 20.22 0.41
N VAL A 382 16.14 19.84 -0.85
CA VAL A 382 17.26 19.59 -1.77
C VAL A 382 17.76 20.91 -2.33
N HIS A 383 16.83 21.78 -2.74
CA HIS A 383 17.13 23.07 -3.32
C HIS A 383 16.87 24.17 -2.30
N LEU A 384 17.95 24.73 -1.75
CA LEU A 384 17.87 25.84 -0.80
C LEU A 384 17.39 27.11 -1.49
N PHE A 385 16.62 27.93 -0.75
CA PHE A 385 16.04 29.17 -1.25
C PHE A 385 17.07 30.29 -1.29
N ASP A 386 17.86 30.32 -2.36
CA ASP A 386 18.84 31.36 -2.64
C ASP A 386 18.35 32.21 -3.82
N ILE A 387 17.74 33.35 -3.51
CA ILE A 387 17.22 34.29 -4.53
C ILE A 387 17.64 35.72 -4.25
N ASP A 388 17.80 36.48 -5.32
CA ASP A 388 17.93 37.93 -5.29
C ASP A 388 17.02 38.53 -6.36
N VAL A 389 15.91 39.14 -5.92
CA VAL A 389 14.99 39.90 -6.77
C VAL A 389 15.16 41.38 -6.42
N PRO A 390 15.91 42.15 -7.22
CA PRO A 390 16.27 43.52 -6.90
C PRO A 390 15.08 44.39 -6.50
N GLY A 391 15.19 45.03 -5.33
CA GLY A 391 14.16 45.92 -4.78
C GLY A 391 12.90 45.23 -4.24
N LYS A 392 12.87 43.89 -4.16
CA LYS A 392 11.71 43.12 -3.65
C LYS A 392 12.07 42.16 -2.54
N ILE A 393 12.93 41.17 -2.81
CA ILE A 393 13.30 40.14 -1.83
C ILE A 393 14.68 39.58 -2.15
N THR A 394 15.54 39.54 -1.14
CA THR A 394 16.83 38.84 -1.16
C THR A 394 16.82 37.88 0.02
N PHE A 395 17.03 36.59 -0.24
CA PHE A 395 17.10 35.57 0.80
C PHE A 395 18.10 34.50 0.37
N LYS A 396 18.96 34.07 1.29
CA LYS A 396 19.99 33.06 1.03
C LYS A 396 19.98 32.03 2.15
N GLU A 397 19.13 31.03 1.99
CA GLU A 397 18.95 29.94 2.97
C GLU A 397 20.26 29.17 3.20
N SER A 398 21.14 29.11 2.19
CA SER A 398 22.44 28.45 2.26
C SER A 398 23.48 29.12 3.16
N ASP A 399 23.23 30.35 3.64
CA ASP A 399 24.10 30.98 4.64
C ASP A 399 24.00 30.29 6.00
N THR A 400 22.91 29.53 6.25
CA THR A 400 22.67 28.86 7.53
C THR A 400 22.35 27.37 7.38
N LEU A 401 21.59 26.97 6.35
CA LEU A 401 21.17 25.59 6.14
C LEU A 401 22.06 24.87 5.11
N SER A 402 22.09 23.54 5.23
CA SER A 402 22.71 22.62 4.29
C SER A 402 21.63 21.91 3.45
N PRO A 403 21.92 21.60 2.17
CA PRO A 403 20.96 20.91 1.31
C PRO A 403 20.85 19.42 1.67
N GLY A 404 19.69 18.84 1.35
CA GLY A 404 19.50 17.40 1.25
C GLY A 404 20.17 16.82 -0.01
N SER A 405 20.30 15.49 -0.04
CA SER A 405 21.01 14.78 -1.11
C SER A 405 20.24 13.58 -1.66
N SER A 406 18.92 13.52 -1.46
CA SER A 406 18.10 12.37 -1.83
C SER A 406 16.68 12.77 -2.20
N LEU A 407 16.13 12.09 -3.19
CA LEU A 407 14.68 12.01 -3.37
C LEU A 407 14.07 11.20 -2.22
N THR A 408 12.85 11.53 -1.83
CA THR A 408 12.17 10.87 -0.72
C THR A 408 10.71 10.57 -1.06
N THR A 409 10.37 9.30 -0.96
CA THR A 409 8.99 8.80 -1.11
C THR A 409 8.60 7.99 0.11
N PHE A 410 7.30 7.83 0.33
CA PHE A 410 6.75 6.82 1.24
C PHE A 410 5.49 6.19 0.64
N ASP A 411 5.15 5.00 1.10
CA ASP A 411 3.98 4.26 0.67
C ASP A 411 2.88 4.33 1.74
N MET A 412 1.67 4.64 1.29
CA MET A 412 0.41 4.42 2.00
C MET A 412 -0.36 3.30 1.30
N PRO A 413 -1.38 2.69 1.95
CA PRO A 413 -2.30 1.79 1.27
C PRO A 413 -2.83 2.42 -0.04
N ASN A 414 -2.45 1.83 -1.17
CA ASN A 414 -2.82 2.23 -2.54
C ASN A 414 -2.30 3.60 -3.01
N CYS A 415 -1.35 4.24 -2.33
CA CYS A 415 -0.78 5.51 -2.80
C CYS A 415 0.67 5.69 -2.38
N LYS A 416 1.54 5.80 -3.37
CA LYS A 416 2.90 6.29 -3.20
C LYS A 416 2.95 7.82 -3.25
N VAL A 417 3.58 8.44 -2.25
CA VAL A 417 3.69 9.89 -2.10
C VAL A 417 5.15 10.33 -2.25
N GLY A 418 5.40 11.37 -3.03
CA GLY A 418 6.70 12.05 -3.15
C GLY A 418 6.74 13.36 -2.36
N LEU A 419 7.89 13.69 -1.79
CA LEU A 419 8.09 14.87 -0.95
C LEU A 419 9.02 15.89 -1.60
N GLY A 420 8.70 17.16 -1.49
CA GLY A 420 9.63 18.27 -1.68
C GLY A 420 9.33 19.37 -0.68
N ILE A 421 10.21 20.35 -0.52
CA ILE A 421 9.94 21.50 0.35
C ILE A 421 10.09 22.79 -0.46
N CYS A 422 9.01 23.58 -0.53
CA CYS A 422 8.98 24.94 -1.03
C CYS A 422 9.68 25.13 -2.38
N TYR A 423 10.93 25.60 -2.37
CA TYR A 423 11.72 25.89 -3.56
C TYR A 423 11.96 24.66 -4.44
N ASP A 424 11.91 23.45 -3.88
CA ASP A 424 11.96 22.18 -4.64
C ASP A 424 10.89 22.10 -5.73
N VAL A 425 9.72 22.73 -5.55
CA VAL A 425 8.65 22.73 -6.56
C VAL A 425 9.09 23.44 -7.85
N ARG A 426 10.13 24.28 -7.82
CA ARG A 426 10.65 24.97 -9.02
C ARG A 426 11.45 24.06 -9.95
N PHE A 427 11.91 22.91 -9.47
CA PHE A 427 12.74 21.97 -10.22
C PHE A 427 11.87 20.84 -10.78
N ALA A 428 11.55 20.92 -12.07
CA ALA A 428 10.58 20.01 -12.70
C ALA A 428 11.10 18.57 -12.73
N GLU A 429 12.41 18.39 -12.82
CA GLU A 429 13.13 17.13 -12.84
C GLU A 429 12.80 16.28 -11.60
N MET A 430 12.68 16.92 -10.44
CA MET A 430 12.33 16.24 -9.19
C MET A 430 10.93 15.61 -9.25
N ALA A 431 9.94 16.34 -9.79
CA ALA A 431 8.60 15.81 -9.97
C ALA A 431 8.54 14.72 -11.06
N GLN A 432 9.31 14.89 -12.14
CA GLN A 432 9.43 13.89 -13.21
C GLN A 432 10.05 12.58 -12.71
N LEU A 433 11.04 12.66 -11.82
CA LEU A 433 11.64 11.48 -11.18
C LEU A 433 10.66 10.79 -10.23
N TYR A 434 9.91 11.53 -9.41
CA TYR A 434 8.84 10.94 -8.61
C TYR A 434 7.74 10.30 -9.47
N ALA A 435 7.38 10.92 -10.59
CA ALA A 435 6.45 10.36 -11.55
C ALA A 435 6.91 9.00 -12.08
N HIS A 436 8.20 8.90 -12.40
CA HIS A 436 8.84 7.68 -12.86
C HIS A 436 8.91 6.61 -11.76
N GLN A 437 9.09 7.00 -10.50
CA GLN A 437 9.05 6.11 -9.33
C GLN A 437 7.63 5.62 -8.96
N GLY A 438 6.60 6.04 -9.71
CA GLY A 438 5.23 5.61 -9.52
C GLY A 438 4.46 6.41 -8.47
N CYS A 439 4.87 7.64 -8.15
CA CYS A 439 4.11 8.50 -7.24
C CYS A 439 2.72 8.84 -7.81
N HIS A 440 1.74 8.91 -6.92
CA HIS A 440 0.35 9.28 -7.19
C HIS A 440 0.02 10.68 -6.65
N LEU A 441 0.75 11.11 -5.62
CA LEU A 441 0.64 12.42 -4.98
C LEU A 441 2.05 12.99 -4.74
N LEU A 442 2.25 14.27 -5.02
CA LEU A 442 3.40 15.05 -4.54
C LEU A 442 2.91 16.05 -3.50
N VAL A 443 3.60 16.12 -2.36
CA VAL A 443 3.29 17.09 -1.30
C VAL A 443 4.49 18.00 -1.09
N TYR A 444 4.23 19.31 -1.14
CA TYR A 444 5.23 20.35 -0.91
C TYR A 444 4.78 21.27 0.23
N PRO A 445 5.24 21.03 1.46
CA PRO A 445 5.23 22.07 2.49
C PRO A 445 6.07 23.25 2.00
N GLY A 446 5.52 24.47 2.01
CA GLY A 446 6.27 25.62 1.53
C GLY A 446 5.65 26.97 1.86
N ALA A 447 6.50 27.96 2.10
CA ALA A 447 6.09 29.34 2.31
C ALA A 447 6.63 30.22 1.16
N PHE A 448 5.82 30.46 0.13
CA PHE A 448 6.15 31.51 -0.86
C PHE A 448 5.86 32.89 -0.29
N ASN A 449 6.58 33.92 -0.73
CA ASN A 449 6.38 35.29 -0.25
C ASN A 449 5.41 36.09 -1.13
N MET A 450 5.08 37.30 -0.71
CA MET A 450 4.16 38.20 -1.43
C MET A 450 4.63 38.65 -2.83
N THR A 451 5.90 38.43 -3.20
CA THR A 451 6.39 38.68 -4.57
C THR A 451 6.19 37.45 -5.46
N THR A 452 6.56 36.27 -4.97
CA THR A 452 6.58 35.03 -5.77
C THR A 452 5.28 34.25 -5.70
N GLY A 453 4.54 34.34 -4.58
CA GLY A 453 3.28 33.65 -4.34
C GLY A 453 2.21 33.95 -5.39
N PRO A 454 1.82 35.23 -5.58
CA PRO A 454 0.74 35.60 -6.51
C PRO A 454 0.95 35.15 -7.96
N VAL A 455 2.20 34.95 -8.38
CA VAL A 455 2.54 34.65 -9.78
C VAL A 455 2.92 33.18 -9.98
N HIS A 456 3.62 32.57 -9.02
CA HIS A 456 4.25 31.27 -9.23
C HIS A 456 3.60 30.13 -8.44
N TRP A 457 2.95 30.39 -7.30
CA TRP A 457 2.50 29.33 -6.39
C TRP A 457 1.50 28.37 -7.05
N GLU A 458 0.39 28.90 -7.54
CA GLU A 458 -0.63 28.11 -8.25
C GLU A 458 -0.08 27.54 -9.56
N LEU A 459 0.64 28.36 -10.34
CA LEU A 459 1.19 27.96 -11.64
C LEU A 459 2.12 26.75 -11.51
N LEU A 460 3.02 26.75 -10.54
CA LEU A 460 3.95 25.66 -10.32
C LEU A 460 3.22 24.38 -9.89
N ALA A 461 2.23 24.48 -8.98
CA ALA A 461 1.43 23.32 -8.60
C ALA A 461 0.73 22.69 -9.81
N ARG A 462 0.08 23.52 -10.64
CA ARG A 462 -0.63 23.07 -11.84
C ARG A 462 0.30 22.47 -12.87
N ALA A 463 1.45 23.09 -13.10
CA ALA A 463 2.46 22.58 -14.03
C ALA A 463 2.99 21.21 -13.57
N ARG A 464 3.36 21.05 -12.29
CA ARG A 464 3.83 19.76 -11.75
C ARG A 464 2.76 18.68 -11.84
N ALA A 465 1.49 19.03 -11.64
CA ALA A 465 0.38 18.08 -11.71
C ALA A 465 0.11 17.64 -13.16
N LEU A 466 -0.04 18.59 -14.07
CA LEU A 466 -0.37 18.36 -15.49
C LEU A 466 0.74 17.63 -16.23
N ASP A 467 1.99 18.13 -16.15
CA ASP A 467 3.12 17.60 -16.94
C ASP A 467 3.46 16.15 -16.56
N ASN A 468 3.12 15.76 -15.34
CA ASN A 468 3.44 14.43 -14.81
C ASN A 468 2.22 13.52 -14.67
N GLN A 469 1.00 14.04 -14.80
CA GLN A 469 -0.26 13.34 -14.51
C GLN A 469 -0.25 12.73 -13.09
N ILE A 470 -0.11 13.61 -12.10
CA ILE A 470 -0.03 13.30 -10.66
C ILE A 470 -0.82 14.34 -9.88
N TYR A 471 -1.39 13.99 -8.73
CA TYR A 471 -1.90 15.00 -7.80
C TYR A 471 -0.75 15.81 -7.19
N VAL A 472 -0.97 17.09 -6.98
CA VAL A 472 0.00 17.97 -6.29
C VAL A 472 -0.69 18.75 -5.20
N ALA A 473 -0.13 18.70 -3.99
CA ALA A 473 -0.60 19.45 -2.84
C ALA A 473 0.50 20.39 -2.34
N LEU A 474 0.18 21.67 -2.19
CA LEU A 474 1.06 22.66 -1.56
C LEU A 474 0.44 23.11 -0.23
N VAL A 475 1.22 23.09 0.85
CA VAL A 475 0.74 23.52 2.17
C VAL A 475 1.63 24.63 2.72
N SER A 476 1.02 25.80 2.92
CA SER A 476 1.67 27.05 3.36
C SER A 476 1.30 27.37 4.79
N PRO A 477 2.16 28.05 5.57
CA PRO A 477 1.69 28.72 6.77
C PRO A 477 0.71 29.85 6.40
N ALA A 478 -0.13 30.23 7.35
CA ALA A 478 -1.00 31.40 7.22
C ALA A 478 -0.16 32.69 7.16
N ARG A 479 -0.70 33.71 6.50
CA ARG A 479 -0.03 35.00 6.34
C ARG A 479 0.01 35.74 7.67
N ASP A 480 1.20 36.13 8.09
CA ASP A 480 1.44 37.11 9.15
C ASP A 480 2.18 38.32 8.55
N GLU A 481 1.50 39.46 8.46
CA GLU A 481 2.07 40.71 7.93
C GLU A 481 3.14 41.33 8.85
N LYS A 482 3.26 40.83 10.08
CA LYS A 482 4.28 41.28 11.05
C LYS A 482 5.53 40.41 11.05
N ALA A 483 5.51 39.26 10.36
CA ALA A 483 6.66 38.38 10.26
C ALA A 483 7.76 38.98 9.37
N THR A 484 9.02 38.65 9.64
CA THR A 484 10.15 39.06 8.78
C THR A 484 10.04 38.45 7.38
N TYR A 485 9.52 37.23 7.30
CA TYR A 485 9.13 36.58 6.05
C TYR A 485 7.61 36.44 5.97
N VAL A 486 6.96 37.29 5.17
CA VAL A 486 5.50 37.29 5.00
C VAL A 486 5.08 36.22 4.00
N ALA A 487 4.54 35.12 4.51
CA ALA A 487 4.03 34.01 3.70
C ALA A 487 2.78 34.41 2.90
N TYR A 488 2.65 33.84 1.70
CA TYR A 488 1.53 34.08 0.80
C TYR A 488 0.25 33.42 1.33
N GLY A 489 0.32 32.23 1.94
CA GLY A 489 -0.84 31.41 2.29
C GLY A 489 -1.29 30.57 1.09
N HIS A 490 -2.62 30.44 0.91
CA HIS A 490 -3.22 29.77 -0.24
C HIS A 490 -2.76 28.32 -0.45
N SER A 491 -2.69 27.53 0.63
CA SER A 491 -2.57 26.08 0.54
C SER A 491 -3.58 25.52 -0.48
N LEU A 492 -3.17 24.60 -1.34
CA LEU A 492 -3.97 24.17 -2.48
C LEU A 492 -3.68 22.71 -2.88
N ALA A 493 -4.69 22.07 -3.49
CA ALA A 493 -4.57 20.75 -4.10
C ALA A 493 -4.99 20.79 -5.58
N VAL A 494 -4.21 20.15 -6.45
CA VAL A 494 -4.44 20.07 -7.90
C VAL A 494 -4.52 18.61 -8.34
N ASP A 495 -5.43 18.33 -9.26
CA ASP A 495 -5.60 17.02 -9.87
C ASP A 495 -4.61 16.77 -11.04
N PRO A 496 -4.49 15.52 -11.53
CA PRO A 496 -3.64 15.16 -12.66
C PRO A 496 -3.96 15.86 -13.99
N TRP A 497 -5.11 16.53 -14.10
CA TRP A 497 -5.53 17.31 -15.26
C TRP A 497 -5.16 18.81 -15.12
N GLY A 498 -4.46 19.17 -14.04
CA GLY A 498 -4.09 20.55 -13.74
C GLY A 498 -5.26 21.40 -13.22
N LYS A 499 -6.38 20.78 -12.83
CA LYS A 499 -7.53 21.45 -12.21
C LYS A 499 -7.32 21.57 -10.71
N ILE A 500 -7.53 22.76 -10.18
CA ILE A 500 -7.52 23.00 -8.72
C ILE A 500 -8.74 22.32 -8.11
N LEU A 501 -8.52 21.41 -7.17
CA LEU A 501 -9.57 20.73 -6.42
C LEU A 501 -10.11 21.65 -5.32
N ALA A 502 -9.20 22.31 -4.59
CA ALA A 502 -9.49 23.25 -3.53
C ALA A 502 -8.29 24.17 -3.29
N SER A 503 -8.54 25.32 -2.68
CA SER A 503 -7.52 26.27 -2.21
C SER A 503 -8.02 27.05 -1.00
N THR A 504 -7.15 27.34 -0.03
CA THR A 504 -7.44 28.27 1.07
C THR A 504 -7.24 29.72 0.64
N GLN A 505 -7.61 30.66 1.52
CA GLN A 505 -7.23 32.06 1.44
C GLN A 505 -5.92 32.30 2.23
N GLU A 506 -5.66 33.51 2.72
CA GLU A 506 -4.43 33.85 3.44
C GLU A 506 -4.42 33.48 4.93
N LYS A 507 -5.59 33.25 5.53
CA LYS A 507 -5.76 33.01 6.99
C LYS A 507 -5.62 31.55 7.38
N GLU A 508 -5.52 31.28 8.68
CA GLU A 508 -5.50 29.91 9.21
C GLU A 508 -6.75 29.14 8.80
N ASP A 509 -6.55 27.96 8.19
CA ASP A 509 -7.63 27.10 7.69
C ASP A 509 -7.15 25.65 7.48
N ILE A 510 -8.09 24.72 7.30
CA ILE A 510 -7.80 23.33 6.93
C ILE A 510 -8.50 23.03 5.61
N LEU A 511 -7.71 22.75 4.58
CA LEU A 511 -8.20 22.32 3.28
C LEU A 511 -8.33 20.81 3.25
N TYR A 512 -9.47 20.31 2.78
CA TYR A 512 -9.70 18.88 2.54
C TYR A 512 -9.78 18.61 1.03
N ALA A 513 -9.11 17.55 0.57
CA ALA A 513 -9.17 17.10 -0.81
C ALA A 513 -9.16 15.57 -0.87
N ASP A 514 -9.92 15.00 -1.80
CA ASP A 514 -9.94 13.56 -2.05
C ASP A 514 -8.98 13.22 -3.20
N ILE A 515 -7.99 12.40 -2.91
CA ILE A 515 -7.00 11.91 -3.87
C ILE A 515 -7.48 10.58 -4.43
N ASN A 516 -7.92 10.61 -5.68
CA ASN A 516 -8.50 9.45 -6.36
C ASN A 516 -7.50 8.82 -7.34
N VAL A 517 -6.87 7.74 -6.90
CA VAL A 517 -5.84 7.03 -7.69
C VAL A 517 -6.41 6.47 -9.01
N ASP A 518 -7.68 6.04 -9.00
CA ASP A 518 -8.34 5.53 -10.21
C ASP A 518 -8.52 6.64 -11.27
N TYR A 519 -8.97 7.83 -10.86
CA TYR A 519 -9.08 8.98 -11.76
C TYR A 519 -7.72 9.39 -12.33
N LEU A 520 -6.65 9.29 -11.52
CA LEU A 520 -5.30 9.52 -11.99
C LEU A 520 -4.88 8.53 -13.08
N GLU A 521 -5.19 7.24 -12.94
CA GLU A 521 -4.93 6.25 -13.99
C GLU A 521 -5.81 6.46 -15.23
N GLU A 522 -7.06 6.90 -15.05
CA GLU A 522 -7.93 7.31 -16.14
C GLU A 522 -7.30 8.45 -16.96
N VAL A 523 -6.87 9.53 -16.31
CA VAL A 523 -6.17 10.66 -16.95
C VAL A 523 -4.95 10.19 -17.73
N ARG A 524 -4.12 9.33 -17.13
CA ARG A 524 -2.94 8.72 -17.78
C ARG A 524 -3.31 7.91 -19.02
N SER A 525 -4.50 7.31 -19.05
CA SER A 525 -4.98 6.55 -20.21
C SER A 525 -5.55 7.43 -21.32
N GLN A 526 -6.22 8.54 -20.98
CA GLN A 526 -6.85 9.45 -21.93
C GLN A 526 -5.81 10.26 -22.74
N ILE A 527 -4.79 10.79 -22.07
CA ILE A 527 -3.66 11.51 -22.69
C ILE A 527 -2.36 10.81 -22.27
N PRO A 528 -1.89 9.78 -22.99
CA PRO A 528 -0.82 8.90 -22.52
C PRO A 528 0.59 9.46 -22.74
N ILE A 529 0.86 10.68 -22.28
CA ILE A 529 2.13 11.40 -22.47
C ILE A 529 3.34 10.62 -21.94
N ARG A 530 3.15 9.81 -20.88
CA ARG A 530 4.20 8.96 -20.30
C ARG A 530 4.73 7.92 -21.28
N LYS A 531 3.85 7.34 -22.11
CA LYS A 531 4.21 6.35 -23.14
C LYS A 531 4.76 7.01 -24.41
N GLN A 532 4.53 8.31 -24.58
CA GLN A 532 4.92 9.08 -25.76
C GLN A 532 6.25 9.83 -25.59
N ARG A 533 6.90 9.72 -24.42
CA ARG A 533 8.23 10.29 -24.19
C ARG A 533 9.24 9.69 -25.16
N ARG A 534 10.03 10.54 -25.81
CA ARG A 534 11.09 10.15 -26.76
C ARG A 534 12.37 9.80 -26.01
N THR A 535 12.39 8.62 -25.38
CA THR A 535 13.53 8.12 -24.61
C THR A 535 14.78 7.83 -25.45
N ASP A 536 14.62 7.76 -26.77
CA ASP A 536 15.71 7.74 -27.74
C ASP A 536 16.40 9.10 -27.91
N LEU A 537 15.76 10.20 -27.49
CA LEU A 537 16.30 11.57 -27.58
C LEU A 537 16.68 12.15 -26.21
N TYR A 538 15.92 11.85 -25.17
CA TYR A 538 16.14 12.39 -23.82
C TYR A 538 15.79 11.38 -22.72
N GLY A 539 16.53 11.41 -21.62
CA GLY A 539 16.32 10.57 -20.45
C GLY A 539 16.08 11.37 -19.17
N LEU A 540 15.66 10.68 -18.11
CA LEU A 540 15.72 11.18 -16.74
C LEU A 540 16.69 10.26 -15.99
N TRP A 541 17.65 10.83 -15.29
CA TRP A 541 18.72 10.08 -14.64
C TRP A 541 18.88 10.55 -13.20
N THR A 542 19.12 9.60 -12.29
CA THR A 542 19.56 9.90 -10.92
C THR A 542 21.04 9.54 -10.79
N SER A 543 21.81 10.38 -10.10
CA SER A 543 23.20 10.06 -9.79
C SER A 543 23.24 8.87 -8.81
N GLY A 544 23.68 7.70 -9.28
CA GLY A 544 23.85 6.49 -8.45
C GLY A 544 23.31 5.21 -9.06
N ALA A 545 22.43 5.29 -10.05
CA ALA A 545 22.05 4.16 -10.91
C ALA A 545 22.81 4.28 -12.24
N ASP A 546 23.91 3.53 -12.35
CA ASP A 546 24.49 3.07 -13.62
C ASP A 546 24.69 4.12 -14.74
N GLY A 547 25.43 5.18 -14.38
CA GLY A 547 26.46 5.81 -15.21
C GLY A 547 26.24 5.94 -16.71
N ARG A 548 25.34 6.83 -17.16
CA ARG A 548 25.48 7.50 -18.46
C ARG A 548 25.19 8.99 -18.35
N ILE A 549 26.22 9.75 -18.75
CA ILE A 549 26.23 11.20 -19.04
C ILE A 549 25.58 11.40 -20.41
#